data_AF-A0A2V8RFN0-F1
#
_entry.id   AF-A0A2V8RFN0-F1
#
_cell.length_a   1.000
_cell.length_b   1.000
_cell.length_c   1.000
_cell.angle_alpha   90.00
_cell.angle_beta   90.00
_cell.angle_gamma   90.00
#
_symmetry.space_group_name_H-M   'P 1'
#
loop_
_entity.id
_entity.type
_entity.pdbx_description
1 polymer ?
#
loop_
_entity_poly.entity_id
_entity_poly.type
_entity_poly.pdbx_seq_one_letter_code
_entity_poly.pdbx_strand_id
1 'polypeptide(L)'
;MREGGVYLLPDGERLIAVADHRGGFLLYAPKVWKHFHGWGPAEYDVVPEGRIVDCDADASTPWSVRDLVDTGETREPLPAPAPRGGDQFFY
;
A
#
# COMPACT_ATOMS: atom_id res chain seq x y z
N MET A 1 -3.76 -4.28 -10.93
CA MET A 1 -3.84 -3.40 -9.74
C MET A 1 -3.42 -2.01 -10.10
N ARG A 2 -3.91 -1.01 -9.36
CA ARG A 2 -3.54 0.39 -9.49
C ARG A 2 -2.65 0.82 -8.32
N GLU A 3 -1.69 1.69 -8.60
CA GLU A 3 -0.86 2.27 -7.54
C GLU A 3 -1.72 3.10 -6.59
N GLY A 4 -1.58 2.88 -5.28
CA GLY A 4 -2.35 3.54 -4.24
C GLY A 4 -3.81 3.09 -4.16
N GLY A 5 -4.21 2.03 -4.88
CA GLY A 5 -5.55 1.47 -4.76
C GLY A 5 -5.74 0.71 -3.46
N VAL A 6 -6.95 0.78 -2.90
CA VAL A 6 -7.36 -0.05 -1.77
C VAL A 6 -8.03 -1.31 -2.32
N TYR A 7 -7.57 -2.44 -1.82
CA TYR A 7 -8.03 -3.77 -2.20
C TYR A 7 -8.52 -4.51 -0.97
N LEU A 8 -9.58 -5.29 -1.13
CA LEU A 8 -10.08 -6.22 -0.13
C LEU A 8 -9.54 -7.62 -0.42
N LEU A 9 -8.88 -8.22 0.57
CA LEU A 9 -8.57 -9.64 0.59
C LEU A 9 -9.84 -10.48 0.73
N PRO A 10 -9.81 -11.75 0.32
CA PRO A 10 -10.91 -12.69 0.53
C PRO A 10 -11.29 -12.88 2.00
N ASP A 11 -10.35 -12.65 2.92
CA ASP A 11 -10.58 -12.71 4.37
C ASP A 11 -11.28 -11.45 4.92
N GLY A 12 -11.54 -10.45 4.06
CA GLY A 12 -12.19 -9.18 4.42
C GLY A 12 -11.23 -8.08 4.87
N GLU A 13 -9.92 -8.34 4.87
CA GLU A 13 -8.91 -7.36 5.22
C GLU A 13 -8.68 -6.35 4.09
N ARG A 14 -8.60 -5.07 4.43
CA ARG A 14 -8.33 -3.98 3.49
C ARG A 14 -6.82 -3.74 3.41
N LEU A 15 -6.28 -3.66 2.20
CA LEU A 15 -4.86 -3.44 1.94
C LEU A 15 -4.67 -2.35 0.89
N ILE A 16 -3.57 -1.62 1.01
CA ILE A 16 -3.18 -0.57 0.07
C ILE A 16 -2.08 -1.11 -0.82
N ALA A 17 -2.33 -1.09 -2.14
CA ALA A 17 -1.37 -1.48 -3.14
C ALA A 17 -0.37 -0.37 -3.45
N VAL A 18 0.91 -0.70 -3.46
CA VAL A 18 2.00 0.20 -3.85
C VAL A 18 2.84 -0.53 -4.88
N ALA A 19 3.11 0.09 -6.02
CA ALA A 19 3.97 -0.52 -7.03
C ALA A 19 5.38 -0.69 -6.47
N ASP A 20 5.92 -1.91 -6.56
CA ASP A 20 7.31 -2.16 -6.22
C ASP A 20 8.22 -1.86 -7.41
N HIS A 21 9.43 -1.44 -7.13
CA HIS A 21 10.44 -1.10 -8.15
C HIS A 21 10.93 -2.34 -8.92
N ARG A 22 10.66 -3.56 -8.44
CA ARG A 22 10.99 -4.83 -9.12
C ARG A 22 9.89 -5.32 -10.07
N GLY A 23 8.81 -4.55 -10.24
CA GLY A 23 7.68 -4.92 -11.11
C GLY A 23 6.60 -5.77 -10.42
N GLY A 24 6.63 -5.83 -9.09
CA GLY A 24 5.56 -6.37 -8.25
C GLY A 24 4.68 -5.27 -7.63
N PHE A 25 3.87 -5.65 -6.65
CA PHE A 25 3.15 -4.70 -5.80
C PHE A 25 3.29 -5.08 -4.33
N LEU A 26 3.62 -4.12 -3.48
CA LEU A 26 3.60 -4.31 -2.03
C LEU A 26 2.22 -3.93 -1.50
N LEU A 27 1.67 -4.77 -0.62
CA LEU A 27 0.40 -4.57 0.04
C LEU A 27 0.64 -4.19 1.51
N TYR A 28 0.07 -3.05 1.89
CA TYR A 28 0.18 -2.52 3.25
C TYR A 28 -1.17 -2.48 3.94
N ALA A 29 -1.24 -2.91 5.19
CA ALA A 29 -2.40 -2.59 6.00
C ALA A 29 -2.57 -1.07 6.17
N PRO A 30 -3.81 -0.55 6.15
CA PRO A 30 -4.12 0.85 6.39
C PRO A 30 -3.50 1.39 7.69
N LYS A 31 -3.38 0.54 8.72
CA LYS A 31 -2.72 0.87 9.99
C LYS A 31 -1.24 1.24 9.79
N VAL A 32 -0.51 0.46 9.00
CA VAL A 32 0.90 0.68 8.67
C VAL A 32 1.03 1.89 7.76
N TRP A 33 0.17 2.00 6.74
CA TRP A 33 0.16 3.15 5.83
C TRP A 33 -0.10 4.47 6.55
N LYS A 34 -1.01 4.48 7.52
CA LYS A 34 -1.33 5.68 8.32
C LYS A 34 -0.17 6.11 9.22
N HIS A 35 0.62 5.16 9.71
CA HIS A 35 1.71 5.44 10.65
C HIS A 35 3.06 5.68 9.96
N PHE A 36 3.38 4.89 8.94
CA PHE A 36 4.67 4.89 8.26
C PHE A 36 4.61 5.40 6.82
N HIS A 37 3.43 5.67 6.28
CA HIS A 37 3.28 6.25 4.94
C HIS A 37 4.01 5.47 3.82
N GLY A 38 4.02 4.14 3.93
CA GLY A 38 4.71 3.25 2.97
C GLY A 38 6.19 2.99 3.26
N TRP A 39 6.75 3.58 4.31
CA TRP A 39 8.12 3.29 4.78
C TRP A 39 8.19 2.15 5.79
N GLY A 40 7.04 1.58 6.15
CA GLY A 40 6.94 0.45 7.08
C GLY A 40 7.14 -0.90 6.38
N PRO A 41 7.10 -2.01 7.14
CA PRO A 41 7.06 -3.35 6.55
C PRO A 41 5.74 -3.53 5.77
N ALA A 42 5.82 -4.09 4.57
CA ALA A 42 4.64 -4.58 3.87
C ALA A 42 4.15 -5.85 4.56
N GLU A 43 2.83 -6.07 4.61
CA GLU A 43 2.28 -7.33 5.13
C GLU A 43 2.31 -8.40 4.04
N TYR A 44 2.13 -8.00 2.78
CA TYR A 44 2.21 -8.93 1.66
C TYR A 44 2.97 -8.34 0.46
N ASP A 45 3.63 -9.20 -0.29
CA ASP A 45 4.29 -8.90 -1.55
C ASP A 45 3.60 -9.62 -2.70
N VAL A 46 3.26 -8.88 -3.75
CA VAL A 46 2.69 -9.41 -4.97
C VAL A 46 3.82 -9.58 -5.97
N VAL A 47 4.28 -10.81 -6.12
CA VAL A 47 5.30 -11.15 -7.11
C VAL A 47 4.77 -10.90 -8.53
N PRO A 48 5.65 -10.65 -9.52
CA PRO A 48 5.25 -10.38 -10.90
C PRO A 48 4.42 -11.51 -11.55
N GLU A 49 4.45 -12.72 -11.00
CA GLU A 49 3.56 -13.83 -11.40
C GLU A 49 2.10 -13.65 -10.95
N GLY A 50 1.79 -12.63 -10.14
CA GLY A 50 0.46 -12.35 -9.60
C GLY A 50 0.09 -13.20 -8.39
N ARG A 51 1.08 -13.79 -7.70
CA ARG A 51 0.87 -14.47 -6.42
C ARG A 51 1.11 -13.51 -5.26
N ILE A 52 0.40 -13.71 -4.17
CA ILE A 52 0.54 -12.92 -2.95
C ILE A 52 1.36 -13.74 -1.95
N VAL A 53 2.49 -13.19 -1.52
CA VAL A 53 3.40 -13.77 -0.52
C VAL A 53 3.23 -12.98 0.77
N ASP A 54 3.03 -13.67 1.87
CA ASP A 54 3.00 -13.08 3.21
C ASP A 54 4.44 -12.77 3.64
N CYS A 55 4.71 -11.50 3.92
CA CYS A 55 6.04 -11.04 4.31
C CYS A 55 6.36 -11.36 5.78
N ASP A 56 5.35 -11.53 6.64
CA ASP A 56 5.52 -11.88 8.04
C ASP A 56 5.79 -13.39 8.20
N ALA A 57 5.07 -14.22 7.46
CA ALA A 57 5.20 -15.68 7.49
C ALA A 57 6.24 -16.25 6.50
N ASP A 58 6.80 -15.41 5.62
CA ASP A 58 7.67 -15.79 4.48
C ASP A 58 7.05 -16.93 3.65
N ALA A 59 5.72 -16.90 3.50
CA ALA A 59 4.95 -18.00 2.92
C ALA A 59 4.04 -17.50 1.80
N SER A 60 3.96 -18.26 0.70
CA SER A 60 2.99 -17.97 -0.35
C SER A 60 1.59 -18.21 0.20
N THR A 61 0.74 -17.18 0.15
CA THR A 61 -0.68 -17.33 0.46
C THR A 61 -1.38 -18.08 -0.69
N PRO A 62 -2.54 -18.70 -0.45
CA PRO A 62 -3.37 -19.26 -1.51
C PRO A 62 -4.04 -18.17 -2.37
N TRP A 63 -3.92 -16.89 -1.99
CA TRP A 63 -4.56 -15.78 -2.67
C TRP A 63 -3.74 -15.28 -3.85
N SER A 64 -4.42 -14.92 -4.93
CA SER A 64 -3.85 -14.23 -6.08
C SER A 64 -4.33 -12.79 -6.14
N VAL A 65 -3.60 -11.96 -6.90
CA VAL A 65 -4.05 -10.61 -7.30
C VAL A 65 -5.47 -10.59 -7.88
N ARG A 66 -5.93 -11.71 -8.45
CA ARG A 66 -7.26 -11.86 -9.03
C ARG A 66 -8.36 -12.06 -7.98
N ASP A 67 -8.01 -12.56 -6.81
CA ASP A 67 -8.92 -12.72 -5.67
C ASP A 67 -9.11 -11.41 -4.90
N LEU A 68 -8.22 -10.43 -5.11
CA LEU A 68 -8.34 -9.10 -4.55
C LEU A 68 -9.51 -8.35 -5.19
N VAL A 69 -10.41 -7.87 -4.35
CA VAL A 69 -11.54 -7.03 -4.77
C VAL A 69 -11.09 -5.57 -4.72
N ASP A 70 -11.03 -4.92 -5.88
CA ASP A 70 -10.82 -3.46 -5.94
C ASP A 70 -12.04 -2.78 -5.31
N THR A 71 -11.82 -1.99 -4.26
CA THR A 71 -12.93 -1.31 -3.59
C THR A 71 -13.36 -0.03 -4.31
N GLY A 72 -12.66 0.36 -5.38
CA GLY A 72 -12.81 1.68 -5.98
C GLY A 72 -12.18 2.79 -5.15
N GLU A 73 -11.74 2.54 -3.91
CA GLU A 73 -11.13 3.54 -3.04
C GLU A 73 -9.64 3.72 -3.37
N THR A 74 -9.20 4.96 -3.45
CA THR A 74 -7.78 5.29 -3.54
C THR A 74 -7.32 5.73 -2.17
N ARG A 75 -6.09 5.39 -1.78
CA ARG A 75 -5.46 5.91 -0.57
C ARG A 75 -5.72 7.41 -0.48
N GLU A 76 -6.10 7.89 0.71
CA GLU A 76 -6.14 9.33 0.93
C GLU A 76 -4.74 9.90 0.64
N PRO A 77 -4.64 10.98 -0.16
CA PRO A 77 -3.36 11.63 -0.37
C PRO A 77 -2.79 12.00 0.99
N LEU A 78 -1.48 11.79 1.17
CA LEU A 78 -0.79 12.24 2.37
C LEU A 78 -1.18 13.71 2.62
N PRO A 79 -1.50 14.09 3.87
CA PRO A 79 -1.70 15.50 4.17
C PRO A 79 -0.47 16.24 3.63
N ALA A 80 -0.72 17.27 2.81
CA ALA A 80 0.37 18.05 2.22
C ALA A 80 1.38 18.35 3.33
N PRO A 81 2.69 18.21 3.08
CA PRO A 81 3.69 18.55 4.08
C PRO A 81 3.31 19.93 4.61
N ALA A 82 3.10 20.03 5.93
CA ALA A 82 2.67 21.27 6.55
C ALA A 82 3.52 22.39 5.96
N PRO A 83 2.92 23.50 5.47
CA PRO A 83 3.69 24.55 4.84
C PRO A 83 4.80 24.90 5.83
N ARG A 84 6.05 24.64 5.44
CA ARG A 84 7.20 25.12 6.21
C ARG A 84 7.03 26.63 6.20
N GLY A 85 6.57 27.19 7.32
CA GLY A 85 6.49 28.63 7.52
C GLY A 85 7.89 29.19 7.33
N GLY A 86 8.14 29.72 6.13
CA GLY A 86 9.46 30.14 5.68
C GLY A 86 9.25 31.09 4.51
N ASP A 87 8.93 32.33 4.87
CA ASP A 87 9.66 33.55 4.49
C ASP A 87 8.71 34.74 4.65
N GLN A 88 8.63 35.25 5.86
CA GLN A 88 8.13 36.60 6.07
C GLN A 88 9.27 37.53 5.64
N PHE A 89 9.28 37.88 4.36
CA PHE A 89 10.18 38.89 3.81
C PHE A 89 9.97 40.19 4.57
N PHE A 90 11.07 40.69 5.17
CA PHE A 90 11.16 42.02 5.76
C PHE A 90 10.97 43.08 4.68
N TYR A 91 10.15 44.09 4.97
CA TYR A 91 10.19 45.40 4.31
C TYR A 91 9.93 46.51 5.32
#